data_AF-A0A3B8V3G2-F1
#
_entry.id   AF-A0A3B8V3G2-F1
#
_cell.length_a   1.000
_cell.length_b   1.000
_cell.length_c   1.000
_cell.angle_alpha   90.00
_cell.angle_beta   90.00
_cell.angle_gamma   90.00
#
_symmetry.space_group_name_H-M   'P 1'
#
loop_
_entity.id
_entity.type
_entity.pdbx_description
1 polymer ?
#
loop_
_entity_poly.entity_id
_entity_poly.type
_entity_poly.pdbx_seq_one_letter_code
_entity_poly.pdbx_strand_id
1 'polypeptide(L)'
;MTDPAPQSLDDYLESRFVPTDPPGFDADHPDEVHVDWWRDHHDRHGGSASSLLVALPQFEIEIAEGASASDAYARLVRRMEPSDGSVGPMSVFDDPEGVSWRIETHPAGALPVVVLEARGDFERAYRALGARCEPVPVGRNVHALYVSGLPSPVRARAARSAFLASGNDPADWAAEMRRRRAADATSFHDRLILLHPAPYAGLAPSEVGDDFDAVTWTASSMRLRLEHEFTHHATARLLGSFRLHVHDEVIADLMGFGGAIGRFEADLFLKGLGIRNREVTSDARLWTYVQTLDRSAVPALVELLEAVAGNLERAAEGLFAEDGPDRLRIIREIAKYDLPTMAAPSWSIFRKSGEARPGP
;
A
#
# COMPACT_ATOMS: atom_id res chain seq x y z
N MET A 1 0.89 27.85 2.89
CA MET A 1 1.17 27.32 1.55
C MET A 1 -0.03 27.66 0.69
N THR A 2 0.15 28.38 -0.41
CA THR A 2 -0.90 28.49 -1.43
C THR A 2 -1.16 27.10 -1.96
N ASP A 3 -2.41 26.64 -1.91
CA ASP A 3 -2.77 25.39 -2.59
C ASP A 3 -2.35 25.50 -4.05
N PRO A 4 -1.71 24.46 -4.62
CA PRO A 4 -1.37 24.46 -6.02
C PRO A 4 -2.64 24.69 -6.85
N ALA A 5 -2.52 25.46 -7.92
CA ALA A 5 -3.63 25.65 -8.85
C ALA A 5 -4.14 24.28 -9.31
N PRO A 6 -5.47 24.07 -9.39
CA PRO A 6 -6.04 22.81 -9.84
C PRO A 6 -5.53 22.47 -11.24
N GLN A 7 -5.17 21.21 -11.44
CA GLN A 7 -4.64 20.68 -12.69
C GLN A 7 -5.76 20.52 -13.72
N SER A 8 -5.42 20.66 -15.00
CA SER A 8 -6.32 20.28 -16.09
C SER A 8 -6.52 18.75 -16.11
N LEU A 9 -7.58 18.28 -16.77
CA LEU A 9 -7.82 16.84 -16.93
C LEU A 9 -6.66 16.16 -17.68
N ASP A 10 -6.13 16.79 -18.72
CA ASP A 10 -5.02 16.24 -19.51
C ASP A 10 -3.75 16.08 -18.66
N ASP A 11 -3.39 17.10 -17.87
CA ASP A 11 -2.22 17.04 -16.97
C ASP A 11 -2.40 15.99 -15.86
N TYR A 12 -3.63 15.83 -15.37
CA TYR A 12 -3.97 14.82 -14.37
C TYR A 12 -3.80 13.41 -14.92
N LEU A 13 -4.28 13.16 -16.15
CA LEU A 13 -4.27 11.85 -16.80
C LEU A 13 -2.88 11.38 -17.26
N GLU A 14 -1.86 12.24 -17.21
CA GLU A 14 -0.49 11.84 -17.51
C GLU A 14 -0.03 10.66 -16.65
N SER A 15 0.34 9.56 -17.32
CA SER A 15 0.95 8.40 -16.66
C SER A 15 2.31 8.76 -16.06
N ARG A 16 2.57 8.25 -14.85
CA ARG A 16 3.84 8.43 -14.14
C ARG A 16 4.59 7.11 -13.92
N PHE A 17 4.13 6.00 -14.50
CA PHE A 17 4.85 4.74 -14.48
C PHE A 17 6.11 4.85 -15.35
N VAL A 18 7.28 4.85 -14.73
CA VAL A 18 8.58 5.00 -15.41
C VAL A 18 9.65 4.13 -14.75
N PRO A 19 10.37 3.28 -15.52
CA PRO A 19 10.04 2.85 -16.88
C PRO A 19 8.81 1.91 -16.86
N THR A 20 8.08 1.81 -17.97
CA THR A 20 6.92 0.91 -18.09
C THR A 20 7.30 -0.55 -18.36
N ASP A 21 8.57 -0.84 -18.66
CA ASP A 21 9.11 -2.19 -18.88
C ASP A 21 10.60 -2.27 -18.47
N PRO A 22 10.93 -2.19 -17.17
CA PRO A 22 12.31 -2.33 -16.73
C PRO A 22 12.81 -3.77 -16.93
N PRO A 23 14.11 -3.97 -17.23
CA PRO A 23 14.69 -5.30 -17.29
C PRO A 23 14.47 -6.09 -15.98
N GLY A 24 13.98 -7.33 -16.10
CA GLY A 24 13.79 -8.24 -14.97
C GLY A 24 12.47 -8.09 -14.21
N PHE A 25 11.51 -7.28 -14.70
CA PHE A 25 10.22 -7.06 -14.04
C PHE A 25 9.43 -8.34 -13.76
N ASP A 26 9.47 -9.31 -14.67
CA ASP A 26 8.63 -10.52 -14.57
C ASP A 26 9.21 -11.59 -13.63
N ALA A 27 10.42 -11.40 -13.12
CA ALA A 27 11.04 -12.33 -12.18
C ALA A 27 10.70 -11.97 -10.74
N ASP A 28 10.66 -12.97 -9.86
CA ASP A 28 10.58 -12.72 -8.43
C ASP A 28 11.76 -11.83 -7.99
N HIS A 29 11.41 -10.68 -7.42
CA HIS A 29 12.38 -9.73 -6.92
C HIS A 29 12.82 -10.15 -5.51
N PRO A 30 14.13 -10.04 -5.20
CA PRO A 30 14.61 -10.30 -3.85
C PRO A 30 13.96 -9.35 -2.85
N ASP A 31 13.90 -9.74 -1.59
CA ASP A 31 13.39 -8.87 -0.54
C ASP A 31 14.29 -7.63 -0.36
N GLU A 32 13.68 -6.50 0.03
CA GLU A 32 14.43 -5.32 0.46
C GLU A 32 15.08 -5.59 1.84
N VAL A 33 16.22 -4.95 2.12
CA VAL A 33 17.08 -5.28 3.29
C VAL A 33 16.38 -5.19 4.64
N HIS A 34 15.27 -4.44 4.73
CA HIS A 34 14.51 -4.35 5.97
C HIS A 34 13.78 -5.64 6.33
N VAL A 35 13.41 -6.47 5.33
CA VAL A 35 12.58 -7.67 5.53
C VAL A 35 13.29 -8.71 6.40
N ASP A 36 14.59 -8.92 6.18
CA ASP A 36 15.37 -9.87 6.98
C ASP A 36 15.37 -9.49 8.46
N TRP A 37 15.47 -8.20 8.77
CA TRP A 37 15.36 -7.74 10.16
C TRP A 37 13.98 -8.04 10.74
N TRP A 38 12.91 -7.85 9.96
CA TRP A 38 11.56 -8.16 10.41
C TRP A 38 11.31 -9.66 10.61
N ARG A 39 11.89 -10.52 9.76
CA ARG A 39 11.88 -11.99 9.97
C ARG A 39 12.57 -12.37 11.26
N ASP A 40 13.81 -11.90 11.43
CA ASP A 40 14.59 -12.09 12.65
C ASP A 40 13.84 -11.62 13.90
N HIS A 41 13.18 -10.47 13.81
CA HIS A 41 12.39 -9.90 14.90
C HIS A 41 11.15 -10.76 15.20
N HIS A 42 10.45 -11.22 14.16
CA HIS A 42 9.32 -12.14 14.28
C HIS A 42 9.74 -13.46 14.94
N ASP A 43 10.86 -14.06 14.51
CA ASP A 43 11.31 -15.35 15.04
C ASP A 43 11.68 -15.26 16.53
N ARG A 44 12.20 -14.13 16.98
CA ARG A 44 12.59 -13.91 18.39
C ARG A 44 11.43 -13.50 19.28
N HIS A 45 10.45 -12.76 18.76
CA HIS A 45 9.43 -12.07 19.57
C HIS A 45 7.98 -12.41 19.20
N GLY A 46 7.77 -13.19 18.13
CA GLY A 46 6.46 -13.48 17.56
C GLY A 46 5.80 -12.27 16.88
N GLY A 47 4.58 -12.49 16.39
CA GLY A 47 3.76 -11.50 15.69
C GLY A 47 2.67 -10.86 16.55
N SER A 48 3.02 -10.21 17.67
CA SER A 48 2.06 -9.66 18.66
C SER A 48 2.13 -8.12 18.77
N ALA A 49 1.15 -7.50 19.42
CA ALA A 49 1.19 -6.09 19.81
C ALA A 49 2.51 -5.70 20.52
N SER A 50 2.94 -6.52 21.49
CA SER A 50 4.16 -6.28 22.26
C SER A 50 5.41 -6.28 21.38
N SER A 51 5.53 -7.25 20.47
CA SER A 51 6.67 -7.30 19.56
C SER A 51 6.63 -6.14 18.56
N LEU A 52 5.44 -5.71 18.13
CA LEU A 52 5.27 -4.56 17.26
C LEU A 52 5.73 -3.25 17.94
N LEU A 53 5.41 -3.03 19.22
CA LEU A 53 5.87 -1.87 19.99
C LEU A 53 7.40 -1.79 20.09
N VAL A 54 8.06 -2.94 20.29
CA VAL A 54 9.53 -3.00 20.34
C VAL A 54 10.14 -2.57 19.00
N ALA A 55 9.50 -2.92 17.89
CA ALA A 55 9.96 -2.55 16.55
C ALA A 55 9.67 -1.07 16.20
N LEU A 56 8.52 -0.55 16.66
CA LEU A 56 7.95 0.70 16.18
C LEU A 56 7.70 1.70 17.33
N PRO A 57 8.74 2.45 17.78
CA PRO A 57 8.62 3.42 18.87
C PRO A 57 7.67 4.60 18.55
N GLN A 58 7.25 4.76 17.30
CA GLN A 58 6.22 5.72 16.90
C GLN A 58 4.92 5.52 17.67
N PHE A 59 4.61 4.29 18.10
CA PHE A 59 3.41 4.01 18.88
C PHE A 59 3.43 4.59 20.30
N GLU A 60 4.61 4.99 20.81
CA GLU A 60 4.77 5.64 22.11
C GLU A 60 4.50 7.15 22.05
N ILE A 61 4.38 7.70 20.84
CA ILE A 61 4.15 9.12 20.63
C ILE A 61 2.64 9.35 20.63
N GLU A 62 2.20 10.36 21.38
CA GLU A 62 0.81 10.80 21.40
C GLU A 62 0.37 11.27 20.01
N ILE A 63 -0.85 10.89 19.62
CA ILE A 63 -1.49 11.39 18.42
C ILE A 63 -2.09 12.77 18.72
N ALA A 64 -1.44 13.82 18.26
CA ALA A 64 -1.85 15.20 18.54
C ALA A 64 -1.38 16.16 17.43
N GLU A 65 -2.06 17.30 17.30
CA GLU A 65 -1.67 18.33 16.33
C GLU A 65 -0.23 18.80 16.59
N GLY A 66 0.62 18.72 15.58
CA GLY A 66 2.04 19.06 15.70
C GLY A 66 2.88 17.97 16.35
N ALA A 67 2.36 16.75 16.55
CA ALA A 67 3.12 15.64 17.09
C ALA A 67 4.41 15.37 16.31
N SER A 68 4.39 15.53 14.98
CA SER A 68 5.58 15.35 14.16
C SER A 68 6.68 16.37 14.46
N ALA A 69 6.34 17.53 15.03
CA ALA A 69 7.27 18.58 15.46
C ALA A 69 7.60 18.52 16.97
N SER A 70 6.99 17.61 17.72
CA SER A 70 7.19 17.47 19.16
C SER A 70 8.59 16.98 19.53
N ASP A 71 8.98 17.22 20.78
CA ASP A 71 10.22 16.69 21.35
C ASP A 71 10.21 15.16 21.41
N ALA A 72 9.07 14.53 21.66
CA ALA A 72 8.93 13.07 21.68
C ALA A 72 9.25 12.47 20.30
N TYR A 73 8.69 13.05 19.24
CA TYR A 73 8.99 12.62 17.86
C TYR A 73 10.43 12.89 17.48
N ALA A 74 10.96 14.08 17.80
CA ALA A 74 12.36 14.40 17.56
C ALA A 74 13.30 13.43 18.28
N ARG A 75 12.99 13.06 19.53
CA ARG A 75 13.75 12.12 20.37
C ARG A 75 13.76 10.71 19.78
N LEU A 76 12.58 10.11 19.63
CA LEU A 76 12.43 8.70 19.27
C LEU A 76 12.69 8.44 17.80
N VAL A 77 12.23 9.34 16.91
CA VAL A 77 12.28 9.10 15.45
C VAL A 77 13.51 9.73 14.81
N ARG A 78 13.80 11.01 15.08
CA ARG A 78 14.88 11.74 14.37
C ARG A 78 16.25 11.55 14.99
N ARG A 79 16.36 11.68 16.30
CA ARG A 79 17.60 11.44 17.07
C ARG A 79 17.81 9.96 17.36
N MET A 80 16.77 9.15 17.15
CA MET A 80 16.78 7.70 17.28
C MET A 80 17.18 7.26 18.69
N GLU A 81 16.81 8.03 19.72
CA GLU A 81 17.08 7.64 21.10
C GLU A 81 16.26 6.39 21.47
N PRO A 82 16.79 5.51 22.35
CA PRO A 82 16.03 4.36 22.81
C PRO A 82 14.73 4.78 23.50
N SER A 83 13.71 3.94 23.32
CA SER A 83 12.57 3.94 24.23
C SER A 83 13.02 3.55 25.63
N ASP A 84 12.36 4.10 26.65
CA ASP A 84 12.54 3.67 28.04
C ASP A 84 11.74 2.40 28.38
N GLY A 85 10.93 1.90 27.44
CA GLY A 85 10.11 0.70 27.60
C GLY A 85 8.94 0.87 28.57
N SER A 86 8.59 2.10 28.94
CA SER A 86 7.51 2.38 29.89
C SER A 86 6.11 2.17 29.32
N VAL A 87 5.99 2.20 27.99
CA VAL A 87 4.72 2.07 27.25
C VAL A 87 4.45 0.61 26.92
N GLY A 88 3.42 0.04 27.55
CA GLY A 88 2.94 -1.31 27.26
C GLY A 88 1.81 -1.34 26.22
N PRO A 89 1.53 -2.51 25.62
CA PRO A 89 0.50 -2.65 24.58
C PRO A 89 -0.89 -2.21 25.04
N MET A 90 -1.27 -2.50 26.30
CA MET A 90 -2.56 -2.08 26.90
C MET A 90 -2.73 -0.56 27.01
N SER A 91 -1.65 0.22 26.90
CA SER A 91 -1.70 1.69 26.93
C SER A 91 -1.77 2.31 25.53
N VAL A 92 -1.56 1.48 24.51
CA VAL A 92 -1.43 1.88 23.10
C VAL A 92 -2.65 1.42 22.34
N PHE A 93 -3.02 0.15 22.49
CA PHE A 93 -4.09 -0.47 21.73
C PHE A 93 -5.29 -0.73 22.64
N ASP A 94 -6.49 -0.46 22.12
CA ASP A 94 -7.76 -0.77 22.77
C ASP A 94 -7.97 -2.29 22.84
N ASP A 95 -7.55 -3.03 21.81
CA ASP A 95 -7.57 -4.49 21.75
C ASP A 95 -6.18 -5.05 21.34
N PRO A 96 -5.24 -5.17 22.29
CA PRO A 96 -3.92 -5.72 22.00
C PRO A 96 -3.91 -7.18 21.53
N GLU A 97 -4.91 -7.98 21.90
CA GLU A 97 -5.01 -9.37 21.46
C GLU A 97 -5.46 -9.46 20.00
N GLY A 98 -6.26 -8.48 19.54
CA GLY A 98 -6.63 -8.27 18.15
C GLY A 98 -5.54 -7.65 17.26
N VAL A 99 -4.32 -7.43 17.78
CA VAL A 99 -3.17 -6.97 16.98
C VAL A 99 -2.21 -8.11 16.72
N SER A 100 -2.09 -8.47 15.44
CA SER A 100 -1.12 -9.46 14.97
C SER A 100 -0.35 -8.95 13.77
N TRP A 101 0.82 -9.54 13.52
CA TRP A 101 1.56 -9.24 12.28
C TRP A 101 2.39 -10.42 11.83
N ARG A 102 2.67 -10.49 10.52
CA ARG A 102 3.44 -11.57 9.89
C ARG A 102 4.15 -11.06 8.65
N ILE A 103 5.13 -11.83 8.17
CA ILE A 103 5.74 -11.58 6.86
C ILE A 103 4.91 -12.26 5.78
N GLU A 104 4.45 -11.49 4.80
CA GLU A 104 3.78 -11.99 3.62
C GLU A 104 4.70 -11.97 2.41
N THR A 105 4.74 -13.07 1.67
CA THR A 105 5.52 -13.20 0.44
C THR A 105 4.77 -12.61 -0.74
N HIS A 106 5.50 -11.92 -1.61
CA HIS A 106 4.96 -11.42 -2.88
C HIS A 106 6.10 -11.40 -3.93
N PRO A 107 5.81 -11.62 -5.22
CA PRO A 107 6.82 -11.57 -6.28
C PRO A 107 7.60 -10.25 -6.35
N ALA A 108 7.00 -9.13 -5.93
CA ALA A 108 7.69 -7.84 -5.84
C ALA A 108 8.55 -7.67 -4.56
N GLY A 109 8.73 -8.73 -3.76
CA GLY A 109 9.35 -8.71 -2.43
C GLY A 109 8.33 -8.82 -1.30
N ALA A 110 8.72 -9.53 -0.25
CA ALA A 110 7.92 -9.75 0.96
C ALA A 110 7.82 -8.47 1.81
N LEU A 111 6.73 -8.36 2.59
CA LEU A 111 6.52 -7.25 3.52
C LEU A 111 5.97 -7.73 4.87
N PRO A 112 6.29 -7.05 5.98
CA PRO A 112 5.51 -7.18 7.21
C PRO A 112 4.09 -6.62 6.99
N VAL A 113 3.10 -7.41 7.39
CA VAL A 113 1.68 -7.09 7.32
C VAL A 113 1.10 -7.15 8.73
N VAL A 114 0.58 -6.02 9.19
CA VAL A 114 -0.06 -5.85 10.49
C VAL A 114 -1.57 -5.90 10.32
N VAL A 115 -2.23 -6.77 11.06
CA VAL A 115 -3.69 -6.87 11.13
C VAL A 115 -4.14 -6.31 12.48
N LEU A 116 -5.08 -5.36 12.42
CA LEU A 116 -5.70 -4.75 13.60
C LEU A 116 -7.22 -5.00 13.54
N GLU A 117 -7.70 -5.92 14.37
CA GLU A 117 -9.11 -6.30 14.44
C GLU A 117 -9.98 -5.12 14.89
N ALA A 118 -9.54 -4.36 15.89
CA ALA A 118 -10.24 -3.16 16.33
C ALA A 118 -10.00 -1.98 15.38
N ARG A 119 -11.10 -1.32 14.99
CA ARG A 119 -11.04 -0.13 14.13
C ARG A 119 -10.25 1.02 14.76
N GLY A 120 -10.41 1.25 16.05
CA GLY A 120 -9.69 2.30 16.78
C GLY A 120 -8.17 2.12 16.69
N ASP A 121 -7.72 0.88 16.86
CA ASP A 121 -6.30 0.52 16.75
C ASP A 121 -5.77 0.68 15.32
N PHE A 122 -6.54 0.26 14.31
CA PHE A 122 -6.20 0.52 12.91
C PHE A 122 -5.99 2.02 12.65
N GLU A 123 -6.92 2.86 13.06
CA GLU A 123 -6.79 4.31 12.85
C GLU A 123 -5.63 4.91 13.63
N ARG A 124 -5.36 4.40 14.84
CA ARG A 124 -4.19 4.79 15.62
C ARG A 124 -2.89 4.42 14.90
N ALA A 125 -2.79 3.19 14.38
CA ALA A 125 -1.63 2.74 13.61
C ALA A 125 -1.46 3.52 12.31
N TYR A 126 -2.56 3.80 11.61
CA TYR A 126 -2.57 4.67 10.43
C TYR A 126 -1.94 6.03 10.76
N ARG A 127 -2.38 6.67 11.85
CA ARG A 127 -1.87 7.99 12.25
C ARG A 127 -0.41 7.93 12.72
N ALA A 128 -0.08 6.96 13.57
CA ALA A 128 1.26 6.79 14.11
C ALA A 128 2.30 6.55 13.02
N LEU A 129 1.99 5.66 12.06
CA LEU A 129 2.96 5.15 11.08
C LEU A 129 2.84 5.82 9.71
N GLY A 130 1.62 6.11 9.26
CA GLY A 130 1.35 6.75 7.96
C GLY A 130 1.30 8.28 8.01
N ALA A 131 0.86 8.85 9.14
CA ALA A 131 0.67 10.29 9.28
C ALA A 131 1.65 10.97 10.24
N ARG A 132 2.74 10.29 10.62
CA ARG A 132 3.78 10.83 11.52
C ARG A 132 3.20 11.31 12.86
N CYS A 133 2.24 10.55 13.39
CA CYS A 133 1.52 10.81 14.64
C CYS A 133 0.58 12.04 14.60
N GLU A 134 0.35 12.63 13.42
CA GLU A 134 -0.61 13.73 13.29
C GLU A 134 -2.06 13.21 13.32
N PRO A 135 -3.02 14.00 13.84
CA PRO A 135 -4.42 13.60 14.04
C PRO A 135 -5.22 13.74 12.74
N VAL A 136 -4.71 13.17 11.66
CA VAL A 136 -5.39 13.24 10.36
C VAL A 136 -6.70 12.43 10.41
N PRO A 137 -7.76 12.90 9.74
CA PRO A 137 -8.99 12.12 9.61
C PRO A 137 -8.70 10.85 8.79
N VAL A 138 -9.25 9.72 9.24
CA VAL A 138 -9.18 8.45 8.50
C VAL A 138 -10.58 8.17 7.96
N GLY A 139 -10.70 8.02 6.65
CA GLY A 139 -11.99 7.77 6.00
C GLY A 139 -12.64 6.48 6.50
N ARG A 140 -13.97 6.48 6.64
CA ARG A 140 -14.74 5.31 7.13
C ARG A 140 -14.52 4.05 6.29
N ASN A 141 -14.25 4.22 4.99
CA ASN A 141 -14.06 3.13 4.03
C ASN A 141 -12.57 2.80 3.78
N VAL A 142 -11.63 3.46 4.48
CA VAL A 142 -10.19 3.17 4.41
C VAL A 142 -9.89 2.10 5.45
N HIS A 143 -9.55 0.89 5.04
CA HIS A 143 -9.24 -0.23 5.95
C HIS A 143 -7.92 -0.93 5.63
N ALA A 144 -7.10 -0.30 4.79
CA ALA A 144 -5.73 -0.70 4.55
C ALA A 144 -4.85 0.53 4.32
N LEU A 145 -3.54 0.35 4.49
CA LEU A 145 -2.53 1.33 4.15
C LEU A 145 -1.19 0.65 3.88
N TYR A 146 -0.64 0.84 2.69
CA TYR A 146 0.78 0.65 2.42
C TYR A 146 1.60 1.84 2.92
N VAL A 147 2.49 1.60 3.87
CA VAL A 147 3.45 2.58 4.38
C VAL A 147 4.78 2.36 3.65
N SER A 148 5.15 3.26 2.74
CA SER A 148 6.27 3.08 1.81
C SER A 148 7.63 3.60 2.29
N GLY A 149 7.68 4.27 3.44
CA GLY A 149 8.89 4.95 3.90
C GLY A 149 8.88 5.26 5.40
N LEU A 150 8.56 4.27 6.23
CA LEU A 150 8.50 4.41 7.68
C LEU A 150 9.91 4.53 8.25
N PRO A 151 10.31 5.63 8.93
CA PRO A 151 11.62 5.67 9.57
C PRO A 151 11.77 4.51 10.57
N SER A 152 12.95 3.88 10.59
CA SER A 152 13.24 2.74 11.48
C SER A 152 14.34 3.08 12.49
N PRO A 153 14.03 3.77 13.60
CA PRO A 153 15.01 4.15 14.61
C PRO A 153 15.73 2.95 15.24
N VAL A 154 15.03 1.84 15.42
CA VAL A 154 15.57 0.60 16.00
C VAL A 154 16.67 0.03 15.11
N ARG A 155 16.40 -0.15 13.81
CA ARG A 155 17.40 -0.63 12.84
C ARG A 155 18.55 0.35 12.67
N ALA A 156 18.26 1.65 12.61
CA ALA A 156 19.29 2.68 12.48
C ALA A 156 20.25 2.71 13.68
N ARG A 157 19.74 2.56 14.91
CA ARG A 157 20.58 2.37 16.10
C ARG A 157 21.42 1.11 16.00
N ALA A 158 20.83 -0.03 15.63
CA ALA A 158 21.56 -1.30 15.54
C ALA A 158 22.71 -1.20 14.53
N ALA A 159 22.45 -0.59 13.36
CA ALA A 159 23.46 -0.33 12.35
C ALA A 159 24.59 0.59 12.84
N ARG A 160 24.25 1.65 13.60
CA ARG A 160 25.25 2.53 14.21
C ARG A 160 26.11 1.79 15.22
N SER A 161 25.50 1.00 16.10
CA SER A 161 26.22 0.20 17.09
C SER A 161 27.17 -0.80 16.44
N ALA A 162 26.73 -1.49 15.39
CA ALA A 162 27.57 -2.42 14.63
C ALA A 162 28.76 -1.70 13.96
N PHE A 163 28.51 -0.54 13.34
CA PHE A 163 29.56 0.28 12.72
C PHE A 163 30.66 0.68 13.72
N LEU A 164 30.27 1.13 14.91
CA LEU A 164 31.21 1.50 15.98
C LEU A 164 31.95 0.29 16.55
N ALA A 165 31.26 -0.84 16.74
CA ALA A 165 31.86 -2.08 17.23
C ALA A 165 32.93 -2.65 16.29
N SER A 166 32.86 -2.34 14.98
CA SER A 166 33.92 -2.66 14.01
C SER A 166 35.15 -1.75 14.09
N GLY A 167 35.23 -0.83 15.06
CA GLY A 167 36.37 0.06 15.28
C GLY A 167 36.38 1.32 14.41
N ASN A 168 35.27 1.63 13.72
CA ASN A 168 35.16 2.85 12.93
C ASN A 168 34.95 4.10 13.80
N ASP A 169 35.39 5.26 13.32
CA ASP A 169 35.25 6.53 14.02
C ASP A 169 33.76 6.98 14.06
N PRO A 170 33.20 7.34 15.23
CA PRO A 170 31.88 7.96 15.32
C PRO A 170 31.64 9.15 14.38
N ALA A 171 32.67 9.93 14.03
CA ALA A 171 32.58 11.06 13.11
C ALA A 171 32.20 10.64 11.68
N ASP A 172 32.53 9.41 11.27
CA ASP A 172 32.28 8.89 9.92
C ASP A 172 30.85 8.36 9.73
N TRP A 173 30.07 8.25 10.81
CA TRP A 173 28.72 7.69 10.77
C TRP A 173 27.80 8.42 9.78
N ALA A 174 27.90 9.75 9.69
CA ALA A 174 27.08 10.53 8.77
C ALA A 174 27.40 10.22 7.29
N ALA A 175 28.67 9.96 6.97
CA ALA A 175 29.07 9.56 5.64
C ALA A 175 28.60 8.13 5.33
N GLU A 176 28.72 7.22 6.30
CA GLU A 176 28.26 5.84 6.17
C GLU A 176 26.75 5.75 5.96
N MET A 177 25.95 6.53 6.70
CA MET A 177 24.50 6.58 6.48
C MET A 177 24.15 7.03 5.06
N ARG A 178 24.84 8.06 4.53
CA ARG A 178 24.62 8.51 3.14
C ARG A 178 24.96 7.42 2.13
N ARG A 179 26.10 6.74 2.33
CA ARG A 179 26.52 5.62 1.46
C ARG A 179 25.49 4.50 1.45
N ARG A 180 25.00 4.07 2.61
CA ARG A 180 23.97 3.03 2.71
C ARG A 180 22.66 3.43 2.04
N ARG A 181 22.17 4.65 2.29
CA ARG A 181 20.95 5.16 1.64
C ARG A 181 21.06 5.24 0.11
N ALA A 182 22.24 5.59 -0.39
CA ALA A 182 22.49 5.64 -1.83
C ALA A 182 22.53 4.24 -2.46
N ALA A 183 22.94 3.21 -1.70
CA ALA A 183 22.93 1.83 -2.15
C ALA A 183 21.54 1.18 -2.02
N ASP A 184 20.81 1.48 -0.94
CA ASP A 184 19.47 0.97 -0.65
C ASP A 184 18.67 1.99 0.17
N ALA A 185 17.57 2.48 -0.40
CA ALA A 185 16.69 3.47 0.23
C ALA A 185 16.03 2.97 1.54
N THR A 186 15.89 1.64 1.70
CA THR A 186 15.30 0.97 2.87
C THR A 186 16.32 0.64 3.97
N SER A 187 17.56 1.09 3.82
CA SER A 187 18.61 0.91 4.84
C SER A 187 18.20 1.39 6.24
N PHE A 188 17.33 2.40 6.31
CA PHE A 188 16.84 3.00 7.55
C PHE A 188 15.35 3.33 7.53
N HIS A 189 14.64 2.82 6.52
CA HIS A 189 13.20 2.95 6.41
C HIS A 189 12.63 1.56 6.17
N ASP A 190 11.49 1.31 6.80
CA ASP A 190 10.74 0.09 6.63
C ASP A 190 9.56 0.37 5.69
N ARG A 191 9.12 -0.70 5.04
CA ARG A 191 7.84 -0.75 4.36
C ARG A 191 6.95 -1.77 5.04
N LEU A 192 5.68 -1.47 5.19
CA LEU A 192 4.72 -2.39 5.78
C LEU A 192 3.30 -2.14 5.27
N ILE A 193 2.42 -3.11 5.46
CA ILE A 193 0.99 -2.98 5.17
C ILE A 193 0.22 -3.03 6.49
N LEU A 194 -0.69 -2.09 6.69
CA LEU A 194 -1.70 -2.14 7.74
C LEU A 194 -3.02 -2.64 7.14
N LEU A 195 -3.71 -3.56 7.83
CA LEU A 195 -5.00 -4.08 7.44
C LEU A 195 -5.98 -4.07 8.62
N HIS A 196 -7.24 -3.85 8.30
CA HIS A 196 -8.36 -4.01 9.22
C HIS A 196 -9.50 -4.79 8.55
N PRO A 197 -10.05 -5.82 9.20
CA PRO A 197 -11.16 -6.60 8.65
C PRO A 197 -12.44 -5.79 8.48
N ALA A 198 -12.84 -5.57 7.23
CA ALA A 198 -14.09 -4.91 6.88
C ALA A 198 -14.51 -5.28 5.44
N PRO A 199 -15.80 -5.21 5.09
CA PRO A 199 -16.26 -5.32 3.70
C PRO A 199 -15.54 -4.33 2.77
N TYR A 200 -15.14 -4.76 1.56
CA TYR A 200 -14.44 -3.89 0.62
C TYR A 200 -15.35 -2.75 0.14
N ALA A 201 -14.85 -1.51 0.26
CA ALA A 201 -15.56 -0.28 -0.08
C ALA A 201 -17.00 -0.15 0.48
N GLY A 202 -17.30 -0.84 1.60
CA GLY A 202 -18.63 -0.87 2.19
C GLY A 202 -19.68 -1.63 1.36
N LEU A 203 -19.27 -2.42 0.36
CA LEU A 203 -20.16 -3.23 -0.46
C LEU A 203 -20.81 -4.33 0.39
N ALA A 204 -22.12 -4.50 0.23
CA ALA A 204 -22.82 -5.62 0.82
C ALA A 204 -22.47 -6.93 0.08
N PRO A 205 -22.46 -8.09 0.76
CA PRO A 205 -22.20 -9.38 0.11
C PRO A 205 -23.10 -9.63 -1.11
N SER A 206 -24.38 -9.26 -1.01
CA SER A 206 -25.36 -9.39 -2.11
C SER A 206 -25.06 -8.50 -3.33
N GLU A 207 -24.24 -7.46 -3.18
CA GLU A 207 -23.79 -6.66 -4.33
C GLU A 207 -22.66 -7.34 -5.09
N VAL A 208 -21.94 -8.28 -4.47
CA VAL A 208 -20.80 -9.00 -5.05
C VAL A 208 -21.22 -10.33 -5.67
N GLY A 209 -22.19 -11.01 -5.07
CA GLY A 209 -22.77 -12.23 -5.62
C GLY A 209 -23.40 -13.14 -4.56
N ASP A 210 -24.23 -14.08 -5.00
CA ASP A 210 -25.01 -14.96 -4.12
C ASP A 210 -24.16 -15.94 -3.29
N ASP A 211 -22.91 -16.18 -3.70
CA ASP A 211 -21.96 -17.06 -3.00
C ASP A 211 -21.31 -16.37 -1.77
N PHE A 212 -21.58 -15.09 -1.55
CA PHE A 212 -20.99 -14.33 -0.46
C PHE A 212 -21.98 -14.07 0.67
N ASP A 213 -21.55 -14.40 1.89
CA ASP A 213 -22.14 -13.89 3.14
C ASP A 213 -21.21 -12.86 3.77
N ALA A 214 -21.59 -12.31 4.93
CA ALA A 214 -20.79 -11.29 5.61
C ALA A 214 -19.39 -11.79 6.01
N VAL A 215 -19.24 -13.07 6.37
CA VAL A 215 -17.97 -13.66 6.82
C VAL A 215 -17.07 -13.92 5.62
N THR A 216 -17.59 -14.59 4.59
CA THR A 216 -16.81 -14.91 3.39
C THR A 216 -16.44 -13.64 2.63
N TRP A 217 -17.33 -12.63 2.59
CA TRP A 217 -17.01 -11.35 1.98
C TRP A 217 -15.95 -10.59 2.77
N THR A 218 -15.99 -10.57 4.10
CA THR A 218 -14.96 -9.91 4.91
C THR A 218 -13.59 -10.58 4.70
N ALA A 219 -13.55 -11.91 4.67
CA ALA A 219 -12.32 -12.66 4.40
C ALA A 219 -11.77 -12.37 2.99
N SER A 220 -12.62 -12.37 1.96
CA SER A 220 -12.22 -11.99 0.60
C SER A 220 -11.80 -10.53 0.50
N SER A 221 -12.45 -9.64 1.25
CA SER A 221 -12.11 -8.21 1.30
C SER A 221 -10.74 -7.95 1.94
N MET A 222 -10.32 -8.80 2.88
CA MET A 222 -8.96 -8.77 3.44
C MET A 222 -7.92 -9.22 2.41
N ARG A 223 -8.19 -10.30 1.67
CA ARG A 223 -7.33 -10.76 0.57
C ARG A 223 -7.22 -9.71 -0.54
N LEU A 224 -8.34 -9.08 -0.89
CA LEU A 224 -8.44 -8.02 -1.89
C LEU A 224 -7.53 -6.86 -1.49
N ARG A 225 -7.69 -6.34 -0.26
CA ARG A 225 -6.85 -5.24 0.23
C ARG A 225 -5.38 -5.60 0.29
N LEU A 226 -5.05 -6.81 0.73
CA LEU A 226 -3.66 -7.25 0.78
C LEU A 226 -3.03 -7.22 -0.63
N GLU A 227 -3.72 -7.77 -1.63
CA GLU A 227 -3.24 -7.77 -3.02
C GLU A 227 -3.21 -6.35 -3.63
N HIS A 228 -4.20 -5.51 -3.29
CA HIS A 228 -4.23 -4.10 -3.68
C HIS A 228 -3.01 -3.33 -3.13
N GLU A 229 -2.71 -3.45 -1.84
CA GLU A 229 -1.56 -2.79 -1.22
C GLU A 229 -0.22 -3.36 -1.71
N PHE A 230 -0.13 -4.67 -1.98
CA PHE A 230 1.03 -5.24 -2.64
C PHE A 230 1.21 -4.75 -4.09
N THR A 231 0.12 -4.43 -4.78
CA THR A 231 0.18 -3.80 -6.10
C THR A 231 0.75 -2.38 -6.01
N HIS A 232 0.38 -1.62 -4.98
CA HIS A 232 1.05 -0.34 -4.68
C HIS A 232 2.53 -0.53 -4.34
N HIS A 233 2.89 -1.56 -3.58
CA HIS A 233 4.29 -1.88 -3.34
C HIS A 233 5.05 -2.18 -4.65
N ALA A 234 4.50 -3.04 -5.50
CA ALA A 234 5.10 -3.44 -6.78
C ALA A 234 5.26 -2.24 -7.72
N THR A 235 4.22 -1.43 -7.88
CA THR A 235 4.25 -0.22 -8.73
C THR A 235 5.23 0.82 -8.19
N ALA A 236 5.29 1.04 -6.87
CA ALA A 236 6.26 1.94 -6.25
C ALA A 236 7.70 1.48 -6.52
N ARG A 237 7.95 0.19 -6.32
CA ARG A 237 9.28 -0.41 -6.32
C ARG A 237 9.83 -0.58 -7.74
N LEU A 238 8.98 -0.98 -8.68
CA LEU A 238 9.40 -1.44 -10.00
C LEU A 238 9.07 -0.43 -11.11
N LEU A 239 8.04 0.38 -10.94
CA LEU A 239 7.58 1.36 -11.95
C LEU A 239 7.71 2.80 -11.49
N GLY A 240 8.28 3.05 -10.31
CA GLY A 240 8.53 4.39 -9.79
C GLY A 240 7.27 5.21 -9.48
N SER A 241 6.07 4.62 -9.53
CA SER A 241 4.80 5.30 -9.23
C SER A 241 4.12 4.66 -8.05
N PHE A 242 3.84 5.49 -7.05
CA PHE A 242 2.86 5.23 -6.01
C PHE A 242 2.24 6.57 -5.65
N ARG A 243 1.13 6.88 -6.31
CA ARG A 243 0.43 8.14 -6.16
C ARG A 243 -0.96 7.90 -5.61
N LEU A 244 -1.46 8.88 -4.88
CA LEU A 244 -2.87 8.96 -4.53
C LEU A 244 -3.66 9.41 -5.76
N HIS A 245 -3.83 8.51 -6.73
CA HIS A 245 -4.30 8.84 -8.07
C HIS A 245 -5.09 7.68 -8.70
N VAL A 246 -6.16 7.99 -9.42
CA VAL A 246 -7.09 6.97 -9.96
C VAL A 246 -6.43 5.95 -10.89
N HIS A 247 -5.37 6.32 -11.61
CA HIS A 247 -4.61 5.40 -12.45
C HIS A 247 -3.95 4.28 -11.63
N ASP A 248 -3.29 4.62 -10.52
CA ASP A 248 -2.69 3.65 -9.60
C ASP A 248 -3.77 2.74 -8.99
N GLU A 249 -4.94 3.30 -8.66
CA GLU A 249 -6.10 2.58 -8.11
C GLU A 249 -6.75 1.61 -9.09
N VAL A 250 -6.83 1.94 -10.38
CA VAL A 250 -7.36 1.04 -11.43
C VAL A 250 -6.57 -0.26 -11.45
N ILE A 251 -5.23 -0.18 -11.37
CA ILE A 251 -4.36 -1.36 -11.38
C ILE A 251 -4.48 -2.12 -10.06
N ALA A 252 -4.47 -1.40 -8.93
CA ALA A 252 -4.56 -2.00 -7.60
C ALA A 252 -5.90 -2.73 -7.38
N ASP A 253 -7.02 -2.17 -7.84
CA ASP A 253 -8.33 -2.83 -7.77
C ASP A 253 -8.48 -3.97 -8.77
N LEU A 254 -7.91 -3.88 -9.96
CA LEU A 254 -7.83 -5.01 -10.88
C LEU A 254 -7.17 -6.22 -10.21
N MET A 255 -5.98 -6.01 -9.64
CA MET A 255 -5.24 -7.06 -8.96
C MET A 255 -5.96 -7.53 -7.70
N GLY A 256 -6.51 -6.61 -6.91
CA GLY A 256 -7.30 -6.90 -5.73
C GLY A 256 -8.48 -7.82 -6.02
N PHE A 257 -9.41 -7.38 -6.88
CA PHE A 257 -10.60 -8.16 -7.22
C PHE A 257 -10.22 -9.48 -7.90
N GLY A 258 -9.32 -9.43 -8.88
CA GLY A 258 -8.83 -10.62 -9.57
C GLY A 258 -8.21 -11.66 -8.64
N GLY A 259 -7.34 -11.26 -7.72
CA GLY A 259 -6.66 -12.16 -6.79
C GLY A 259 -7.55 -12.67 -5.64
N ALA A 260 -8.58 -11.91 -5.25
CA ALA A 260 -9.47 -12.28 -4.16
C ALA A 260 -10.66 -13.13 -4.60
N ILE A 261 -11.31 -12.75 -5.70
CA ILE A 261 -12.57 -13.36 -6.18
C ILE A 261 -12.49 -13.90 -7.60
N GLY A 262 -11.31 -13.90 -8.22
CA GLY A 262 -11.04 -14.55 -9.52
C GLY A 262 -11.51 -13.77 -10.75
N ARG A 263 -12.04 -12.56 -10.57
CA ARG A 263 -12.61 -11.75 -11.65
C ARG A 263 -12.58 -10.27 -11.31
N PHE A 264 -12.66 -9.44 -12.33
CA PHE A 264 -12.85 -8.00 -12.20
C PHE A 264 -14.18 -7.63 -12.83
N GLU A 265 -15.06 -6.99 -12.07
CA GLU A 265 -16.36 -6.51 -12.54
C GLU A 265 -16.36 -4.98 -12.55
N ALA A 266 -16.71 -4.39 -13.69
CA ALA A 266 -16.67 -2.94 -13.87
C ALA A 266 -17.57 -2.21 -12.87
N ASP A 267 -18.76 -2.75 -12.62
CA ASP A 267 -19.73 -2.20 -11.68
C ASP A 267 -19.21 -2.23 -10.22
N LEU A 268 -18.54 -3.31 -9.80
CA LEU A 268 -17.95 -3.41 -8.46
C LEU A 268 -16.84 -2.38 -8.26
N PHE A 269 -15.98 -2.20 -9.27
CA PHE A 269 -14.92 -1.19 -9.25
C PHE A 269 -15.50 0.22 -9.13
N LEU A 270 -16.48 0.58 -9.98
CA LEU A 270 -17.11 1.90 -9.97
C LEU A 270 -17.82 2.18 -8.63
N LYS A 271 -18.60 1.21 -8.12
CA LYS A 271 -19.21 1.31 -6.79
C LYS A 271 -18.16 1.46 -5.69
N GLY A 272 -17.03 0.77 -5.82
CA GLY A 272 -15.89 0.86 -4.90
C GLY A 272 -15.24 2.25 -4.86
N LEU A 273 -15.24 2.95 -5.99
CA LEU A 273 -14.87 4.36 -6.08
C LEU A 273 -15.93 5.32 -5.53
N GLY A 274 -17.15 4.84 -5.27
CA GLY A 274 -18.32 5.66 -4.89
C GLY A 274 -19.06 6.27 -6.07
N ILE A 275 -18.92 5.67 -7.26
CA ILE A 275 -19.61 6.09 -8.50
C ILE A 275 -20.83 5.18 -8.71
N ARG A 276 -22.01 5.77 -8.87
CA ARG A 276 -23.26 5.06 -9.17
C ARG A 276 -24.06 5.84 -10.20
N ASN A 277 -24.48 5.21 -11.29
CA ASN A 277 -25.21 5.87 -12.37
C ASN A 277 -24.55 7.19 -12.83
N ARG A 278 -23.21 7.19 -12.92
CA ARG A 278 -22.39 8.37 -13.27
C ARG A 278 -22.39 9.51 -12.26
N GLU A 279 -22.98 9.31 -11.09
CA GLU A 279 -22.95 10.25 -9.98
C GLU A 279 -21.88 9.82 -8.95
N VAL A 280 -21.18 10.81 -8.41
CA VAL A 280 -20.16 10.62 -7.37
C VAL A 280 -20.79 11.00 -6.02
N THR A 281 -20.89 10.05 -5.10
CA THR A 281 -21.44 10.34 -3.76
C THR A 281 -20.53 11.29 -2.97
N SER A 282 -21.07 12.04 -2.01
CA SER A 282 -20.28 13.01 -1.24
C SER A 282 -19.15 12.38 -0.40
N ASP A 283 -19.29 11.09 -0.08
CA ASP A 283 -18.34 10.28 0.68
C ASP A 283 -17.54 9.30 -0.23
N ALA A 284 -17.62 9.48 -1.55
CA ALA A 284 -16.96 8.63 -2.52
C ALA A 284 -15.44 8.57 -2.31
N ARG A 285 -14.88 7.37 -2.44
CA ARG A 285 -13.43 7.15 -2.36
C ARG A 285 -12.69 7.98 -3.42
N LEU A 286 -13.31 8.20 -4.58
CA LEU A 286 -12.81 9.02 -5.68
C LEU A 286 -12.28 10.39 -5.23
N TRP A 287 -12.93 11.05 -4.27
CA TRP A 287 -12.53 12.37 -3.78
C TRP A 287 -11.12 12.40 -3.18
N THR A 288 -10.62 11.25 -2.73
CA THR A 288 -9.26 11.10 -2.23
C THR A 288 -8.22 11.20 -3.35
N TYR A 289 -8.57 10.80 -4.56
CA TYR A 289 -7.66 10.69 -5.70
C TYR A 289 -7.70 11.88 -6.66
N VAL A 290 -8.73 12.73 -6.55
CA VAL A 290 -8.94 13.88 -7.44
C VAL A 290 -8.71 15.21 -6.73
N GLN A 291 -7.99 15.21 -5.59
CA GLN A 291 -7.75 16.43 -4.80
C GLN A 291 -7.04 17.55 -5.58
N THR A 292 -6.20 17.18 -6.55
CA THR A 292 -5.46 18.13 -7.40
C THR A 292 -6.17 18.45 -8.72
N LEU A 293 -7.26 17.75 -9.05
CA LEU A 293 -8.02 17.94 -10.28
C LEU A 293 -9.06 19.04 -10.10
N ASP A 294 -9.27 19.86 -11.13
CA ASP A 294 -10.41 20.78 -11.16
C ASP A 294 -11.73 20.01 -11.00
N ARG A 295 -12.55 20.38 -10.00
CA ARG A 295 -13.83 19.71 -9.72
C ARG A 295 -14.78 19.70 -10.93
N SER A 296 -14.70 20.70 -11.81
CA SER A 296 -15.51 20.75 -13.03
C SER A 296 -15.13 19.66 -14.05
N ALA A 297 -13.93 19.08 -13.96
CA ALA A 297 -13.47 18.00 -14.82
C ALA A 297 -13.87 16.60 -14.33
N VAL A 298 -14.36 16.46 -13.09
CA VAL A 298 -14.73 15.17 -12.49
C VAL A 298 -15.79 14.41 -13.30
N PRO A 299 -16.86 15.03 -13.84
CA PRO A 299 -17.80 14.31 -14.69
C PRO A 299 -17.16 13.68 -15.94
N ALA A 300 -16.22 14.37 -16.58
CA ALA A 300 -15.48 13.83 -17.73
C ALA A 300 -14.52 12.70 -17.31
N LEU A 301 -13.92 12.79 -16.12
CA LEU A 301 -13.14 11.69 -15.56
C LEU A 301 -14.03 10.45 -15.28
N VAL A 302 -15.24 10.64 -14.76
CA VAL A 302 -16.19 9.53 -14.53
C VAL A 302 -16.55 8.84 -15.84
N GLU A 303 -16.82 9.60 -16.90
CA GLU A 303 -17.02 9.05 -18.26
C GLU A 303 -15.85 8.18 -18.71
N LEU A 304 -14.63 8.68 -18.51
CA LEU A 304 -13.42 7.95 -18.85
C LEU A 304 -13.30 6.66 -18.03
N LEU A 305 -13.54 6.73 -16.71
CA LEU A 305 -13.44 5.58 -15.80
C LEU A 305 -14.48 4.50 -16.12
N GLU A 306 -15.69 4.86 -16.55
CA GLU A 306 -16.68 3.87 -17.01
C GLU A 306 -16.19 3.12 -18.26
N ALA A 307 -15.62 3.84 -19.22
CA ALA A 307 -15.04 3.23 -20.41
C ALA A 307 -13.84 2.33 -20.07
N VAL A 308 -12.93 2.81 -19.21
CA VAL A 308 -11.79 2.03 -18.71
C VAL A 308 -12.26 0.77 -18.00
N ALA A 309 -13.20 0.88 -17.06
CA ALA A 309 -13.69 -0.25 -16.27
C ALA A 309 -14.33 -1.32 -17.15
N GLY A 310 -15.20 -0.92 -18.08
CA GLY A 310 -15.85 -1.85 -19.01
C GLY A 310 -14.87 -2.51 -19.98
N ASN A 311 -13.87 -1.77 -20.46
CA ASN A 311 -12.83 -2.35 -21.32
C ASN A 311 -11.93 -3.32 -20.54
N LEU A 312 -11.59 -2.97 -19.29
CA LEU A 312 -10.75 -3.77 -18.42
C LEU A 312 -11.43 -5.07 -18.00
N GLU A 313 -12.72 -5.05 -17.67
CA GLU A 313 -13.52 -6.24 -17.41
C GLU A 313 -13.45 -7.25 -18.57
N ARG A 314 -13.63 -6.79 -19.81
CA ARG A 314 -13.49 -7.65 -21.00
C ARG A 314 -12.07 -8.16 -21.19
N ALA A 315 -11.06 -7.31 -20.99
CA ALA A 315 -9.67 -7.69 -21.19
C ALA A 315 -9.15 -8.64 -20.08
N ALA A 316 -9.71 -8.57 -18.88
CA ALA A 316 -9.37 -9.38 -17.73
C ALA A 316 -10.03 -10.78 -17.73
N GLU A 317 -10.90 -11.09 -18.70
CA GLU A 317 -11.61 -12.37 -18.78
C GLU A 317 -10.63 -13.57 -18.87
N GLY A 318 -10.54 -14.38 -17.82
CA GLY A 318 -9.59 -15.49 -17.73
C GLY A 318 -8.15 -15.09 -17.39
N LEU A 319 -7.90 -13.82 -17.08
CA LEU A 319 -6.57 -13.34 -16.68
C LEU A 319 -6.11 -13.92 -15.34
N PHE A 320 -7.07 -14.20 -14.45
CA PHE A 320 -6.85 -14.73 -13.10
C PHE A 320 -7.21 -16.22 -12.99
N ALA A 321 -7.28 -16.93 -14.12
CA ALA A 321 -7.40 -18.38 -14.14
C ALA A 321 -6.10 -19.05 -13.63
N GLU A 322 -6.15 -20.34 -13.29
CA GLU A 322 -5.01 -21.09 -12.75
C GLU A 322 -3.80 -21.12 -13.69
N ASP A 323 -4.03 -21.11 -15.01
CA ASP A 323 -3.04 -21.05 -16.08
C ASP A 323 -2.80 -19.63 -16.61
N GLY A 324 -3.32 -18.62 -15.91
CA GLY A 324 -3.13 -17.20 -16.22
C GLY A 324 -1.68 -16.73 -16.05
N PRO A 325 -1.35 -15.54 -16.59
CA PRO A 325 -0.03 -14.94 -16.38
C PRO A 325 0.24 -14.65 -14.90
N ASP A 326 1.51 -14.70 -14.51
CA ASP A 326 1.92 -14.37 -13.14
C ASP A 326 1.66 -12.88 -12.80
N ARG A 327 1.54 -12.57 -11.51
CA ARG A 327 1.08 -11.26 -10.98
C ARG A 327 1.82 -10.06 -11.55
N LEU A 328 3.16 -10.12 -11.56
CA LEU A 328 3.97 -9.01 -12.07
C LEU A 328 3.73 -8.77 -13.56
N ARG A 329 3.61 -9.84 -14.35
CA ARG A 329 3.31 -9.71 -15.77
C ARG A 329 1.98 -8.99 -16.00
N ILE A 330 0.95 -9.26 -15.19
CA ILE A 330 -0.33 -8.53 -15.26
C ILE A 330 -0.10 -7.04 -14.99
N ILE A 331 0.52 -6.71 -13.85
CA ILE A 331 0.79 -5.32 -13.44
C ILE A 331 1.55 -4.56 -14.54
N ARG A 332 2.60 -5.18 -15.09
CA ARG A 332 3.40 -4.59 -16.17
C ARG A 332 2.59 -4.31 -17.42
N GLU A 333 1.81 -5.30 -17.89
CA GLU A 333 1.07 -5.13 -19.14
C GLU A 333 0.01 -4.03 -19.02
N ILE A 334 -0.64 -3.87 -17.87
CA ILE A 334 -1.61 -2.79 -17.66
C ILE A 334 -0.90 -1.43 -17.56
N ALA A 335 0.19 -1.35 -16.79
CA ALA A 335 0.87 -0.08 -16.51
C ALA A 335 1.55 0.57 -17.75
N LYS A 336 1.62 -0.15 -18.88
CA LYS A 336 2.08 0.40 -20.17
C LYS A 336 1.09 1.40 -20.78
N TYR A 337 -0.17 1.37 -20.37
CA TYR A 337 -1.23 2.20 -20.94
C TYR A 337 -1.63 3.29 -19.96
N ASP A 338 -1.94 4.48 -20.48
CA ASP A 338 -2.63 5.51 -19.71
C ASP A 338 -4.15 5.31 -19.77
N LEU A 339 -4.89 6.02 -18.92
CA LEU A 339 -6.35 5.90 -18.85
C LEU A 339 -7.05 6.28 -20.17
N PRO A 340 -6.67 7.35 -20.89
CA PRO A 340 -7.20 7.62 -22.23
C PRO A 340 -7.04 6.45 -23.20
N THR A 341 -5.87 5.81 -23.22
CA THR A 341 -5.61 4.66 -24.08
C THR A 341 -6.44 3.45 -23.66
N MET A 342 -6.56 3.18 -22.35
CA MET A 342 -7.40 2.10 -21.82
C MET A 342 -8.89 2.31 -22.11
N ALA A 343 -9.36 3.56 -22.21
CA ALA A 343 -10.74 3.90 -22.53
C ALA A 343 -11.10 3.70 -24.01
N ALA A 344 -10.11 3.62 -24.91
CA ALA A 344 -10.36 3.44 -26.34
C ALA A 344 -11.07 2.10 -26.61
N PRO A 345 -12.16 2.05 -27.42
CA PRO A 345 -12.92 0.81 -27.65
C PRO A 345 -12.11 -0.34 -28.27
N SER A 346 -11.02 -0.02 -28.97
CA SER A 346 -10.09 -0.99 -29.58
C SER A 346 -9.01 -1.48 -28.63
N TRP A 347 -8.92 -0.95 -27.40
CA TRP A 347 -7.92 -1.36 -26.43
C TRP A 347 -8.14 -2.80 -25.98
N SER A 348 -7.05 -3.55 -25.87
CA SER A 348 -7.03 -4.90 -25.32
C SER A 348 -5.64 -5.20 -24.75
N ILE A 349 -5.58 -6.16 -23.83
CA ILE A 349 -4.31 -6.63 -23.25
C ILE A 349 -3.70 -7.65 -24.22
N PHE A 350 -2.44 -7.42 -24.63
CA PHE A 350 -1.76 -8.35 -25.53
C PHE A 350 -1.47 -9.69 -24.83
N ARG A 351 -2.21 -10.73 -25.19
CA ARG A 351 -1.92 -12.10 -24.77
C ARG A 351 -0.91 -12.73 -25.72
N LYS A 352 0.38 -12.75 -25.35
CA LYS A 352 1.29 -13.76 -25.92
C LYS A 352 0.86 -15.12 -25.40
N SER A 353 0.02 -15.82 -26.15
CA SER A 353 -0.19 -17.25 -26.01
C SER A 353 1.15 -17.98 -26.20
N GLY A 354 1.63 -18.70 -25.18
CA GLY A 354 2.60 -19.78 -25.40
C GLY A 354 3.92 -19.81 -24.62
N GLU A 355 4.18 -18.94 -23.65
CA GLU A 355 5.33 -19.14 -22.75
C GLU A 355 4.85 -19.85 -21.48
N ALA A 356 4.80 -21.18 -21.55
CA ALA A 356 4.64 -22.05 -20.39
C ALA A 356 5.80 -21.81 -19.41
N ARG A 357 5.49 -21.87 -18.11
CA ARG A 357 6.49 -21.84 -17.04
C ARG A 357 7.65 -22.78 -17.37
N PRO A 358 8.92 -22.37 -17.23
CA PRO A 358 9.98 -23.35 -17.06
C PRO A 358 9.64 -24.14 -15.80
N GLY A 359 9.50 -25.46 -15.94
CA GLY A 359 9.23 -26.37 -14.83
C GLY A 359 10.33 -26.32 -13.76
N PRO A 360 10.07 -26.93 -12.59
CA PRO A 360 10.79 -26.73 -11.33
C PRO A 360 12.31 -26.96 -11.40
#